data_AF-A0A6B0GIJ2-F1
#
_entry.id   AF-A0A6B0GIJ2-F1
#
_cell.length_a   1.000
_cell.length_b   1.000
_cell.length_c   1.000
_cell.angle_alpha   90.00
_cell.angle_beta   90.00
_cell.angle_gamma   90.00
#
_symmetry.space_group_name_H-M   'P 1'
#
loop_
_entity.id
_entity.type
_entity.pdbx_description
1 polymer ?
#
loop_
_entity_poly.entity_id
_entity_poly.type
_entity_poly.pdbx_seq_one_letter_code
_entity_poly.pdbx_strand_id
1 'polypeptide(L)'
;MVPLQADIGAIFLVVILVYLAIAAAGTYWVYNDATKRNADNVGVWTGVTFVAFLLGGFIIGGGAMVLYYFVGRPDTTTSPQHGSVEEDWN
;
A
#
# COMPACT_ATOMS: atom_id res chain seq x y z
N MET A 1 -39.31 -14.80 -13.71
CA MET A 1 -39.22 -13.71 -12.71
C MET A 1 -38.08 -14.12 -11.79
N VAL A 2 -36.89 -13.51 -11.92
CA VAL A 2 -35.79 -13.83 -10.99
C VAL A 2 -36.17 -13.22 -9.63
N PRO A 3 -36.08 -13.97 -8.52
CA PRO A 3 -36.43 -13.42 -7.22
C PRO A 3 -35.46 -12.28 -6.91
N LEU A 4 -35.99 -11.10 -6.57
CA LEU A 4 -35.23 -9.89 -6.24
C LEU A 4 -34.15 -10.15 -5.15
N GLN A 5 -34.35 -11.17 -4.30
CA GLN A 5 -33.40 -11.62 -3.29
C GLN A 5 -32.13 -12.27 -3.87
N ALA A 6 -32.23 -12.99 -5.00
CA ALA A 6 -31.06 -13.55 -5.67
C ALA A 6 -30.17 -12.46 -6.30
N ASP A 7 -30.78 -11.37 -6.75
CA ASP A 7 -30.09 -10.24 -7.37
C ASP A 7 -29.31 -9.42 -6.34
N ILE A 8 -29.93 -9.14 -5.18
CA ILE A 8 -29.30 -8.40 -4.09
C ILE A 8 -28.09 -9.19 -3.53
N GLY A 9 -28.21 -10.51 -3.34
CA GLY A 9 -27.12 -11.34 -2.84
C GLY A 9 -25.90 -11.37 -3.77
N ALA A 10 -26.13 -11.43 -5.08
CA ALA A 10 -25.05 -11.40 -6.07
C ALA A 10 -24.32 -10.05 -6.06
N ILE A 11 -25.05 -8.94 -5.97
CA ILE A 11 -24.46 -7.60 -5.88
C ILE A 11 -23.59 -7.47 -4.63
N PHE A 12 -24.08 -7.91 -3.46
CA PHE A 12 -23.30 -7.87 -2.22
C PHE A 12 -22.01 -8.70 -2.33
N LEU A 13 -22.09 -9.90 -2.91
CA LEU A 13 -20.91 -10.75 -3.11
C LEU A 13 -19.87 -10.06 -4.00
N VAL A 14 -20.32 -9.47 -5.13
CA VAL A 14 -19.43 -8.74 -6.04
C VAL A 14 -18.74 -7.58 -5.33
N VAL A 15 -19.49 -6.79 -4.54
CA VAL A 15 -18.93 -5.67 -3.77
C VAL A 15 -17.87 -6.16 -2.78
N ILE A 16 -18.13 -7.24 -2.05
CA ILE A 16 -17.17 -7.84 -1.11
C ILE A 16 -15.90 -8.30 -1.85
N LEU A 17 -16.05 -8.97 -2.99
CA LEU A 17 -14.92 -9.44 -3.79
C LEU A 17 -14.08 -8.29 -4.32
N VAL A 18 -14.72 -7.22 -4.82
CA VAL A 18 -14.02 -6.01 -5.28
C VAL A 18 -13.27 -5.35 -4.13
N TYR A 19 -13.92 -5.24 -2.97
CA TYR A 19 -13.29 -4.69 -1.78
C TYR A 19 -12.07 -5.52 -1.33
N LEU A 20 -12.19 -6.85 -1.27
CA LEU A 20 -11.08 -7.74 -0.95
C LEU A 20 -9.95 -7.65 -1.97
N ALA A 21 -10.28 -7.52 -3.27
CA ALA A 21 -9.30 -7.34 -4.32
C ALA A 21 -8.52 -6.03 -4.13
N ILE A 22 -9.18 -4.93 -3.75
CA ILE A 22 -8.51 -3.66 -3.50
C ILE A 22 -7.65 -3.73 -2.23
N ALA A 23 -8.15 -4.35 -1.15
CA ALA A 23 -7.38 -4.55 0.06
C ALA A 23 -6.11 -5.39 -0.20
N ALA A 24 -6.23 -6.46 -0.98
CA ALA A 24 -5.12 -7.30 -1.39
C ALA A 24 -4.12 -6.53 -2.28
N ALA A 25 -4.61 -5.78 -3.28
CA ALA A 25 -3.78 -4.98 -4.16
C ALA A 25 -3.01 -3.89 -3.40
N GLY A 26 -3.68 -3.19 -2.48
CA GLY A 26 -3.07 -2.17 -1.64
C GLY A 26 -1.99 -2.73 -0.72
N THR A 27 -2.31 -3.83 -0.03
CA THR A 27 -1.36 -4.55 0.83
C THR A 27 -0.15 -5.05 0.05
N TYR A 28 -0.39 -5.65 -1.12
CA TYR A 28 0.67 -6.14 -2.00
C TYR A 28 1.59 -5.00 -2.48
N TRP A 29 1.01 -3.86 -2.84
CA TRP A 29 1.78 -2.68 -3.23
C TRP A 29 2.67 -2.18 -2.09
N VAL A 30 2.14 -2.05 -0.87
CA VAL A 30 2.93 -1.64 0.32
C VAL A 30 4.07 -2.62 0.57
N TYR A 31 3.78 -3.92 0.56
CA TYR A 31 4.80 -4.95 0.75
C TYR A 31 5.91 -4.82 -0.30
N ASN A 32 5.55 -4.78 -1.58
CA ASN A 32 6.52 -4.77 -2.67
C ASN A 32 7.34 -3.46 -2.69
N ASP A 33 6.73 -2.31 -2.43
CA ASP A 33 7.45 -1.03 -2.34
C ASP A 33 8.41 -1.02 -1.14
N ALA A 34 7.97 -1.51 0.02
CA ALA A 34 8.81 -1.57 1.22
C ALA A 34 9.97 -2.57 1.05
N THR A 35 9.73 -3.74 0.46
CA THR A 35 10.78 -4.72 0.14
C THR A 35 11.79 -4.16 -0.87
N LYS A 36 11.33 -3.52 -1.95
CA LYS A 36 12.22 -2.90 -2.96
C LYS A 36 13.09 -1.79 -2.37
N ARG A 37 12.60 -1.12 -1.34
CA ARG A 37 13.30 -0.04 -0.64
C ARG A 37 14.12 -0.54 0.55
N ASN A 38 14.18 -1.85 0.80
CA ASN A 38 14.83 -2.46 1.96
C ASN A 38 14.40 -1.83 3.29
N ALA A 39 13.10 -1.57 3.46
CA ALA A 39 12.59 -1.04 4.72
C ALA A 39 12.74 -2.07 5.85
N ASP A 40 13.29 -1.69 7.01
CA ASP A 40 13.48 -2.60 8.14
C ASP A 40 12.15 -3.12 8.74
N ASN A 41 11.04 -2.44 8.44
CA ASN A 41 9.72 -2.65 9.02
C ASN A 41 8.66 -3.08 7.99
N VAL A 42 9.05 -3.76 6.89
CA VAL A 42 8.12 -4.26 5.85
C VAL A 42 6.89 -4.96 6.45
N GLY A 43 7.13 -5.88 7.40
CA GLY A 43 6.06 -6.68 8.00
C GLY A 43 5.03 -5.84 8.78
N VAL A 44 5.50 -4.78 9.45
CA VAL A 44 4.63 -3.87 10.21
C VAL A 44 3.72 -3.10 9.25
N TRP A 45 4.29 -2.46 8.23
CA TRP A 45 3.50 -1.65 7.30
C TRP A 45 2.54 -2.48 6.46
N THR A 46 2.97 -3.68 6.05
CA THR A 46 2.11 -4.62 5.32
C THR A 46 0.96 -5.10 6.21
N GLY A 47 1.26 -5.52 7.44
CA GLY A 47 0.25 -5.98 8.41
C GLY A 47 -0.73 -4.88 8.80
N VAL A 48 -0.24 -3.68 9.13
CA VAL A 48 -1.08 -2.52 9.47
C VAL A 48 -1.99 -2.16 8.30
N THR A 49 -1.48 -2.11 7.07
CA THR A 49 -2.30 -1.80 5.89
C THR A 49 -3.41 -2.84 5.69
N PHE A 50 -3.08 -4.12 5.78
CA PHE A 50 -4.06 -5.20 5.61
C PHE A 50 -5.14 -5.16 6.69
N VAL A 51 -4.75 -5.07 7.97
CA VAL A 51 -5.69 -5.00 9.10
C VAL A 51 -6.53 -3.72 9.04
N ALA A 52 -5.94 -2.60 8.64
CA ALA A 52 -6.64 -1.32 8.45
C ALA A 52 -7.73 -1.43 7.38
N PHE A 53 -7.46 -2.12 6.27
CA PHE A 53 -8.51 -2.46 5.32
C PHE A 53 -9.58 -3.29 6.00
N LEU A 54 -9.25 -4.48 6.53
CA LEU A 54 -10.23 -5.43 7.07
C LEU A 54 -11.16 -4.85 8.15
N LEU A 55 -10.61 -4.07 9.09
CA LEU A 55 -11.36 -3.57 10.23
C LEU A 55 -12.00 -2.20 9.98
N GLY A 56 -11.36 -1.37 9.16
CA GLY A 56 -11.73 0.03 9.00
C GLY A 56 -12.23 0.41 7.60
N GLY A 57 -12.33 -0.56 6.70
CA GLY A 57 -12.83 -0.37 5.34
C GLY A 57 -11.88 0.49 4.48
N PHE A 58 -12.44 1.08 3.42
CA PHE A 58 -11.67 1.88 2.47
C PHE A 58 -11.04 3.13 3.07
N ILE A 59 -11.72 3.79 4.01
CA ILE A 59 -11.24 5.06 4.57
C ILE A 59 -9.99 4.82 5.40
N ILE A 60 -10.03 3.85 6.32
CA ILE A 60 -8.92 3.57 7.22
C ILE A 60 -7.82 2.78 6.49
N GLY A 61 -8.17 1.79 5.66
CA GLY A 61 -7.20 1.05 4.85
C GLY A 61 -6.48 1.93 3.84
N GLY A 62 -7.23 2.77 3.11
CA GLY A 62 -6.66 3.77 2.21
C GLY A 62 -5.82 4.81 2.97
N GLY A 63 -6.29 5.26 4.14
CA GLY A 63 -5.54 6.15 5.03
C GLY A 63 -4.22 5.54 5.50
N ALA A 64 -4.18 4.24 5.83
CA ALA A 64 -2.97 3.54 6.20
C ALA A 64 -1.97 3.46 5.03
N MET A 65 -2.44 3.23 3.80
CA MET A 65 -1.58 3.29 2.61
C MET A 65 -1.01 4.69 2.39
N VAL A 66 -1.83 5.72 2.54
CA VAL A 66 -1.40 7.13 2.42
C VAL A 66 -0.37 7.45 3.50
N LEU A 67 -0.60 7.00 4.74
CA LEU A 67 0.34 7.17 5.84
C LEU A 67 1.67 6.45 5.58
N TYR A 68 1.62 5.22 5.06
CA TYR A 68 2.83 4.53 4.61
C TYR A 68 3.57 5.36 3.56
N TYR A 69 2.87 5.84 2.52
CA TYR A 69 3.51 6.60 1.44
C TYR A 69 4.27 7.84 1.93
N PHE A 70 3.73 8.57 2.91
CA PHE A 70 4.33 9.81 3.41
C PHE A 70 5.29 9.62 4.58
N VAL A 71 5.12 8.58 5.40
CA VAL A 71 5.86 8.41 6.67
C VAL A 71 6.63 7.10 6.73
N GLY A 72 6.03 6.02 6.24
CA GLY A 72 6.61 4.68 6.31
C GLY A 72 7.55 4.35 5.17
N ARG A 73 7.49 5.11 4.08
CA ARG A 73 8.23 4.87 2.84
C ARG A 73 9.66 5.40 2.96
N PRO A 74 10.70 4.55 2.93
CA PRO A 74 12.08 5.01 2.99
C PRO A 74 12.43 5.80 1.73
N ASP A 75 13.11 6.93 1.88
CA ASP A 75 13.64 7.69 0.77
C ASP A 75 14.84 6.96 0.14
N THR A 76 14.79 6.76 -1.17
CA THR A 76 15.90 6.18 -1.94
C THR A 76 16.92 7.24 -2.35
N THR A 77 16.98 8.39 -1.68
CA THR A 77 17.97 9.46 -1.94
C THR A 77 19.33 9.07 -1.39
N THR A 78 19.91 8.01 -1.95
CA THR A 78 21.31 8.10 -2.37
C THR A 78 21.33 9.06 -3.55
N SER A 79 21.21 10.36 -3.26
CA SER A 79 21.67 11.34 -4.23
C SER A 79 23.11 10.95 -4.52
N PRO A 80 23.55 10.76 -5.78
CA PRO A 80 24.97 10.87 -6.03
C PRO A 80 25.34 12.22 -5.41
N GLN A 81 26.21 12.19 -4.39
CA GLN A 81 26.93 13.40 -4.02
C GLN A 81 27.42 13.94 -5.35
N HIS A 82 26.92 15.12 -5.71
CA HIS A 82 27.43 15.88 -6.82
C HIS A 82 28.94 15.83 -6.62
N GLY A 83 29.62 15.08 -7.48
CA GLY A 83 31.05 14.88 -7.36
C GLY A 83 31.64 16.26 -7.18
N SER A 84 32.39 16.44 -6.10
CA SER A 84 33.38 17.50 -5.99
C SER A 84 34.35 17.29 -7.14
N VAL A 85 33.94 17.75 -8.32
CA VAL A 85 34.78 18.02 -9.49
C VAL A 85 35.40 19.38 -9.21
N GLU A 86 36.19 19.44 -8.14
CA GLU A 86 36.87 20.61 -7.56
C GLU A 86 37.65 19.95 -6.41
N GLU A 87 38.97 19.88 -6.31
CA GLU A 87 40.08 20.59 -6.90
C GLU A 87 41.28 19.61 -6.82
N ASP A 88 41.85 19.15 -7.93
CA ASP A 88 43.18 18.50 -7.90
C ASP A 88 44.03 18.95 -9.10
N TRP A 89 43.97 20.27 -9.33
CA TRP A 89 44.83 21.01 -10.25
C TRP A 89 45.91 21.78 -9.49
N ASN A 90 46.71 21.12 -8.66
CA ASN A 90 47.96 21.67 -8.12
C ASN A 90 49.09 20.65 -8.10
#